data_AF-A0A2H9Q629-F1
#
_entry.id   AF-A0A2H9Q629-F1
#
_cell.length_a   1.000
_cell.length_b   1.000
_cell.length_c   1.000
_cell.angle_alpha   90.00
_cell.angle_beta   90.00
_cell.angle_gamma   90.00
#
_symmetry.space_group_name_H-M   'P 1'
#
loop_
_entity.id
_entity.type
_entity.pdbx_description
1 polymer ?
#
loop_
_entity_poly.entity_id
_entity_poly.type
_entity_poly.pdbx_seq_one_letter_code
_entity_poly.pdbx_strand_id
1 'polypeptide(L)'
;MASEPAKGCGKIETENVKIDNLESDQIISFPLIIEGQARGSWYFEASFPVKLLDKDGKELAVAIAQAQADWMTTDFVPFKAVIELSSLPESSGGTLVLQKDNPSGLPENDEKIAMPIRFPEPETITTIKIFFNNSNLDPEFSCNKVFPVERVISKTQAVARKALELLLSGPTFKEQGQGFFTSINSGVKIQKLVIENEIAH
;
A
#
# COMPACT_ATOMS: atom_id res chain seq x y z
N MET A 1 -17.12 -7.70 19.44
CA MET A 1 -18.30 -7.12 18.77
C MET A 1 -17.84 -6.57 17.44
N ALA A 2 -18.41 -6.99 16.33
CA ALA A 2 -18.03 -6.46 15.02
C ALA A 2 -18.47 -4.99 14.95
N SER A 3 -17.51 -4.07 14.82
CA SER A 3 -17.78 -2.67 14.52
C SER A 3 -18.60 -2.60 13.23
N GLU A 4 -19.77 -1.96 13.30
CA GLU A 4 -20.62 -1.70 12.14
C GLU A 4 -19.82 -0.98 11.06
N PRO A 5 -19.99 -1.32 9.76
CA PRO A 5 -19.42 -0.51 8.69
C PRO A 5 -20.03 0.88 8.79
N ALA A 6 -19.18 1.92 8.84
CA ALA A 6 -19.63 3.30 8.88
C ALA A 6 -20.53 3.59 7.67
N LYS A 7 -21.85 3.57 7.88
CA LYS A 7 -22.85 4.02 6.91
C LYS A 7 -22.93 5.54 7.01
N GLY A 8 -22.01 6.24 6.35
CA GLY A 8 -22.05 7.70 6.26
C GLY A 8 -20.99 8.25 5.33
N CYS A 9 -21.38 9.19 4.46
CA CYS A 9 -20.43 10.05 3.78
C CYS A 9 -19.64 10.83 4.86
N GLY A 10 -18.31 10.76 4.82
CA GLY A 10 -17.45 11.51 5.74
C GLY A 10 -16.11 10.86 6.03
N LYS A 11 -15.30 11.55 6.82
CA LYS A 11 -14.02 11.05 7.34
C LYS A 11 -14.25 9.88 8.29
N ILE A 12 -13.34 8.92 8.26
CA ILE A 12 -13.34 7.80 9.20
C ILE A 12 -12.52 8.18 10.43
N GLU A 13 -13.23 8.40 11.53
CA GLU A 13 -12.65 8.69 12.84
C GLU A 13 -13.30 7.79 13.89
N THR A 14 -12.47 6.97 14.55
CA THR A 14 -12.84 6.20 15.74
C THR A 14 -12.07 6.73 16.95
N GLU A 15 -12.32 6.15 18.13
CA GLU A 15 -11.57 6.48 19.33
C GLU A 15 -10.05 6.22 19.19
N ASN A 16 -9.68 5.25 18.37
CA ASN A 16 -8.32 4.73 18.27
C ASN A 16 -7.63 5.03 16.94
N VAL A 17 -8.37 5.32 15.87
CA VAL A 17 -7.80 5.54 14.53
C VAL A 17 -8.55 6.62 13.79
N LYS A 18 -7.80 7.43 13.04
CA LYS A 18 -8.30 8.46 12.14
C LYS A 18 -7.63 8.31 10.79
N ILE A 19 -8.39 8.50 9.72
CA ILE A 19 -7.87 8.56 8.36
C ILE A 19 -7.99 9.99 7.86
N ASP A 20 -6.86 10.58 7.48
CA ASP A 20 -6.76 12.01 7.25
C ASP A 20 -6.94 12.38 5.77
N ASN A 21 -6.54 11.48 4.86
CA ASN A 21 -6.43 11.76 3.42
C ASN A 21 -7.48 11.05 2.55
N LEU A 22 -8.40 10.31 3.16
CA LEU A 22 -9.47 9.58 2.46
C LEU A 22 -10.82 9.75 3.16
N GLU A 23 -11.88 9.75 2.35
CA GLU A 23 -13.26 9.75 2.82
C GLU A 23 -14.00 8.47 2.36
N SER A 24 -15.07 8.12 3.08
CA SER A 24 -15.94 7.00 2.71
C SER A 24 -16.48 7.18 1.29
N ASP A 25 -16.50 6.09 0.52
CA ASP A 25 -16.94 6.03 -0.88
C ASP A 25 -16.13 6.88 -1.88
N GLN A 26 -14.96 7.39 -1.47
CA GLN A 26 -14.07 8.14 -2.35
C GLN A 26 -13.57 7.27 -3.51
N ILE A 27 -13.48 7.87 -4.71
CA ILE A 27 -12.77 7.28 -5.85
C ILE A 27 -11.27 7.42 -5.58
N ILE A 28 -10.59 6.28 -5.43
CA ILE A 28 -9.16 6.24 -5.12
C ILE A 28 -8.29 6.32 -6.39
N SER A 29 -6.98 6.52 -6.18
CA SER A 29 -5.96 6.43 -7.22
C SER A 29 -4.91 5.38 -6.84
N PHE A 30 -4.17 4.87 -7.83
CA PHE A 30 -3.13 3.87 -7.61
C PHE A 30 -1.71 4.40 -7.93
N PRO A 31 -0.70 4.09 -7.09
CA PRO A 31 -0.78 3.42 -5.79
C PRO A 31 -1.62 4.20 -4.78
N LEU A 32 -2.35 3.48 -3.94
CA LEU A 32 -3.20 4.09 -2.93
C LEU A 32 -2.34 4.43 -1.70
N ILE A 33 -2.20 5.73 -1.44
CA ILE A 33 -1.52 6.24 -0.26
C ILE A 33 -2.57 6.46 0.83
N ILE A 34 -2.29 5.96 2.03
CA ILE A 34 -3.17 6.08 3.18
C ILE A 34 -2.36 6.75 4.29
N GLU A 35 -2.84 7.89 4.74
CA GLU A 35 -2.24 8.69 5.80
C GLU A 35 -3.31 8.96 6.87
N GLY A 36 -2.90 8.84 8.11
CA GLY A 36 -3.81 8.93 9.24
C GLY A 36 -3.07 8.86 10.56
N GLN A 37 -3.82 8.67 11.63
CA GLN A 37 -3.28 8.54 12.97
C GLN A 37 -3.91 7.35 13.67
N ALA A 38 -3.11 6.60 14.44
CA ALA A 38 -3.62 5.54 15.30
C ALA A 38 -3.02 5.68 16.71
N ARG A 39 -3.71 5.22 17.74
CA ARG A 39 -3.14 5.14 19.09
C ARG A 39 -2.07 4.06 19.14
N GLY A 40 -1.10 4.20 20.05
CA GLY A 40 0.00 3.22 20.19
C GLY A 40 -0.44 1.77 20.34
N SER A 41 -1.61 1.53 20.95
CA SER A 41 -2.21 0.20 21.10
C SER A 41 -2.58 -0.50 19.79
N TRP A 42 -2.63 0.22 18.67
CA TRP A 42 -2.88 -0.34 17.34
C TRP A 42 -1.62 -0.87 16.65
N TYR A 43 -0.45 -0.40 17.09
CA TYR A 43 0.83 -0.80 16.51
C TYR A 43 1.44 -1.98 17.26
N PHE A 44 2.11 -2.83 16.49
CA PHE A 44 3.09 -3.79 16.98
C PHE A 44 4.33 -3.65 16.11
N GLU A 45 5.51 -3.58 16.73
CA GLU A 45 6.76 -3.27 16.02
C GLU A 45 6.67 -2.03 15.12
N ALA A 46 6.01 -0.98 15.62
CA ALA A 46 5.76 0.28 14.90
C ALA A 46 4.90 0.13 13.64
N SER A 47 4.13 -0.94 13.48
CA SER A 47 3.34 -1.19 12.28
C SER A 47 2.02 -1.92 12.53
N PHE A 48 1.15 -1.92 11.52
CA PHE A 48 -0.06 -2.75 11.49
C PHE A 48 -0.53 -3.01 10.04
N PRO A 49 -1.27 -4.10 9.78
CA PRO A 49 -1.71 -4.43 8.43
C PRO A 49 -2.89 -3.57 7.94
N VAL A 50 -2.85 -3.25 6.65
CA VAL A 50 -3.94 -2.63 5.90
C VAL A 50 -4.25 -3.47 4.67
N LYS A 51 -5.52 -3.83 4.49
CA LYS A 51 -5.99 -4.69 3.41
C LYS A 51 -6.93 -3.94 2.50
N LEU A 52 -6.81 -4.18 1.20
CA LEU A 52 -7.77 -3.76 0.22
C LEU A 52 -8.52 -4.99 -0.29
N LEU A 53 -9.84 -4.99 -0.11
CA LEU A 53 -10.74 -6.06 -0.52
C LEU A 53 -11.60 -5.60 -1.71
N ASP A 54 -11.99 -6.52 -2.58
CA ASP A 54 -13.00 -6.26 -3.61
C ASP A 54 -14.44 -6.28 -3.05
N LYS A 55 -15.43 -6.12 -3.93
CA LYS A 55 -16.86 -6.14 -3.56
C LYS A 55 -17.33 -7.47 -2.94
N ASP A 56 -16.65 -8.58 -3.22
CA ASP A 56 -17.00 -9.91 -2.75
C ASP A 56 -16.21 -10.27 -1.47
N GLY A 57 -15.40 -9.34 -0.96
CA GLY A 57 -14.56 -9.53 0.22
C GLY A 57 -13.26 -10.29 -0.05
N LYS A 58 -12.89 -10.51 -1.31
CA LYS A 58 -11.61 -11.13 -1.68
C LYS A 58 -10.50 -10.10 -1.56
N GLU A 59 -9.39 -10.52 -0.98
CA GLU A 59 -8.21 -9.69 -0.82
C GLU A 59 -7.54 -9.41 -2.17
N LEU A 60 -7.42 -8.11 -2.51
CA LEU A 60 -6.70 -7.64 -3.68
C LEU A 60 -5.24 -7.33 -3.35
N ALA A 61 -4.99 -6.70 -2.21
CA ALA A 61 -3.64 -6.39 -1.74
C ALA A 61 -3.58 -6.19 -0.22
N VAL A 62 -2.37 -6.33 0.31
CA VAL A 62 -2.02 -6.04 1.71
C VAL A 62 -0.81 -5.12 1.72
N ALA A 63 -0.89 -4.09 2.54
CA ALA A 63 0.23 -3.21 2.86
C ALA A 63 0.44 -3.15 4.38
N ILE A 64 1.61 -2.69 4.77
CA ILE A 64 1.94 -2.43 6.16
C ILE A 64 1.87 -0.92 6.38
N ALA A 65 1.03 -0.48 7.31
CA ALA A 65 1.04 0.89 7.80
C ALA A 65 2.19 1.04 8.78
N GLN A 66 3.12 1.95 8.48
CA GLN A 66 4.28 2.24 9.30
C GLN A 66 4.02 3.49 10.14
N ALA A 67 4.27 3.42 11.45
CA ALA A 67 4.32 4.59 12.32
C ALA A 67 5.40 5.57 11.84
N GLN A 68 5.09 6.86 11.88
CA GLN A 68 5.99 7.93 11.46
C GLN A 68 6.66 8.64 12.65
N ALA A 69 6.38 8.20 13.87
CA ALA A 69 6.96 8.69 15.12
C ALA A 69 7.02 7.55 16.15
N ASP A 70 7.54 7.83 17.34
CA ASP A 70 7.52 6.87 18.46
C ASP A 70 6.07 6.48 18.78
N TRP A 71 5.83 5.18 18.82
CA TRP A 71 4.49 4.59 18.86
C TRP A 71 4.13 4.02 20.22
N MET A 72 5.08 3.88 21.14
CA MET A 72 4.84 3.33 22.49
C MET A 72 4.19 4.37 23.42
N THR A 73 3.06 4.92 22.99
CA THR A 73 2.30 5.98 23.66
C THR A 73 0.79 5.69 23.63
N THR A 74 0.04 6.31 24.53
CA THR A 74 -1.42 6.32 24.47
C THR A 74 -1.96 7.33 23.46
N ASP A 75 -1.12 8.25 22.97
CA ASP A 75 -1.52 9.32 22.06
C ASP A 75 -1.66 8.85 20.62
N PHE A 76 -2.25 9.70 19.78
CA PHE A 76 -2.33 9.49 18.35
C PHE A 76 -0.97 9.69 17.69
N VAL A 77 -0.54 8.67 16.95
CA VAL A 77 0.73 8.60 16.24
C VAL A 77 0.42 8.57 14.74
N PRO A 78 1.07 9.39 13.90
CA PRO A 78 0.82 9.34 12.47
C PRO A 78 1.32 8.02 11.87
N PHE A 79 0.57 7.47 10.91
CA PHE A 79 1.01 6.35 10.08
C PHE A 79 0.94 6.69 8.60
N LYS A 80 1.68 5.89 7.82
CA LYS A 80 1.58 5.87 6.36
C LYS A 80 1.57 4.44 5.86
N ALA A 81 0.66 4.15 4.93
CA ALA A 81 0.64 2.90 4.17
C ALA A 81 0.56 3.20 2.67
N VAL A 82 1.14 2.33 1.85
CA VAL A 82 1.04 2.40 0.39
C VAL A 82 0.57 1.05 -0.13
N ILE A 83 -0.62 1.03 -0.72
CA ILE A 83 -1.18 -0.17 -1.35
C ILE A 83 -0.87 -0.13 -2.85
N GLU A 84 -0.20 -1.19 -3.29
CA GLU A 84 0.15 -1.45 -4.68
C GLU A 84 -0.60 -2.69 -5.15
N LEU A 85 -1.35 -2.57 -6.26
CA LEU A 85 -2.06 -3.70 -6.86
C LEU A 85 -1.19 -4.40 -7.91
N SER A 86 -1.23 -5.73 -7.91
CA SER A 86 -0.58 -6.56 -8.93
C SER A 86 -1.46 -6.82 -10.17
N SER A 87 -2.76 -6.53 -10.09
CA SER A 87 -3.73 -6.74 -11.17
C SER A 87 -4.84 -5.71 -11.11
N LEU A 88 -5.42 -5.39 -12.27
CA LEU A 88 -6.55 -4.46 -12.35
C LEU A 88 -7.74 -5.01 -11.54
N PRO A 89 -8.44 -4.15 -10.77
CA PRO A 89 -9.66 -4.57 -10.10
C PRO A 89 -10.76 -4.85 -11.13
N GLU A 90 -11.52 -5.92 -10.93
CA GLU A 90 -12.65 -6.30 -11.79
C GLU A 90 -13.99 -5.69 -11.32
N SER A 91 -14.01 -5.09 -10.13
CA SER A 91 -15.17 -4.41 -9.56
C SER A 91 -15.04 -2.89 -9.66
N SER A 92 -16.16 -2.17 -9.49
CA SER A 92 -16.19 -0.70 -9.43
C SER A 92 -15.82 -0.13 -8.05
N GLY A 93 -15.60 -0.99 -7.06
CA GLY A 93 -15.29 -0.60 -5.70
C GLY A 93 -14.96 -1.78 -4.81
N GLY A 94 -14.68 -1.46 -3.55
CA GLY A 94 -14.19 -2.41 -2.57
C GLY A 94 -14.23 -1.86 -1.16
N THR A 95 -13.52 -2.53 -0.26
CA THR A 95 -13.42 -2.13 1.15
C THR A 95 -11.97 -2.01 1.56
N LEU A 96 -11.59 -0.86 2.09
CA LEU A 96 -10.33 -0.66 2.79
C LEU A 96 -10.49 -1.10 4.25
N VAL A 97 -9.62 -2.00 4.71
CA VAL A 97 -9.65 -2.54 6.07
C VAL A 97 -8.33 -2.26 6.77
N LEU A 98 -8.37 -1.44 7.81
CA LEU A 98 -7.25 -1.28 8.75
C LEU A 98 -7.49 -2.28 9.88
N GLN A 99 -6.51 -3.14 10.15
CA GLN A 99 -6.60 -4.17 11.17
C GLN A 99 -5.54 -3.91 12.23
N LYS A 100 -5.96 -3.79 13.48
CA LYS A 100 -5.04 -3.74 14.61
C LYS A 100 -4.18 -4.99 14.61
N ASP A 101 -2.89 -4.83 14.84
CA ASP A 101 -2.04 -6.01 14.93
C ASP A 101 -2.34 -6.77 16.23
N ASN A 102 -2.57 -8.08 16.12
CA ASN A 102 -2.96 -8.94 17.23
C ASN A 102 -2.04 -10.16 17.32
N PRO A 103 -0.82 -10.00 17.87
CA PRO A 103 0.14 -11.09 18.00
C PRO A 103 -0.37 -12.27 18.85
N SER A 104 -1.32 -12.02 19.77
CA SER A 104 -1.91 -13.04 20.63
C SER A 104 -2.91 -13.96 19.93
N GLY A 105 -3.47 -13.52 18.80
CA GLY A 105 -4.53 -14.22 18.08
C GLY A 105 -5.86 -14.34 18.83
N LEU A 106 -6.03 -13.65 19.96
CA LEU A 106 -7.25 -13.70 20.77
C LEU A 106 -8.33 -12.77 20.17
N PRO A 107 -9.56 -13.25 19.92
CA PRO A 107 -10.63 -12.45 19.30
C PRO A 107 -11.00 -11.18 20.08
N GLU A 108 -10.76 -11.15 21.38
CA GLU A 108 -10.98 -9.97 22.24
C GLU A 108 -10.04 -8.79 21.93
N ASN A 109 -8.89 -9.08 21.31
CA ASN A 109 -7.91 -8.08 20.88
C ASN A 109 -8.06 -7.67 19.41
N ASP A 110 -8.98 -8.31 18.68
CA ASP A 110 -9.25 -7.99 17.28
C ASP A 110 -10.05 -6.69 17.19
N GLU A 111 -9.41 -5.67 16.64
CA GLU A 111 -10.05 -4.42 16.24
C GLU A 111 -9.79 -4.18 14.76
N LYS A 112 -10.82 -3.76 14.04
CA LYS A 112 -10.68 -3.40 12.64
C LYS A 112 -11.60 -2.26 12.29
N ILE A 113 -11.18 -1.50 11.29
CA ILE A 113 -11.97 -0.42 10.71
C ILE A 113 -12.12 -0.74 9.24
N ALA A 114 -13.35 -0.68 8.76
CA ALA A 114 -13.69 -0.92 7.37
C ALA A 114 -14.30 0.34 6.77
N MET A 115 -13.77 0.77 5.64
CA MET A 115 -14.24 1.91 4.87
C MET A 115 -14.56 1.48 3.45
N PRO A 116 -15.77 1.72 2.94
CA PRO A 116 -16.06 1.48 1.53
C PRO A 116 -15.29 2.50 0.68
N ILE A 117 -14.79 2.06 -0.46
CA ILE A 117 -14.09 2.90 -1.43
C ILE A 117 -14.50 2.53 -2.84
N ARG A 118 -14.32 3.45 -3.78
CA ARG A 118 -14.58 3.21 -5.21
C ARG A 118 -13.28 3.13 -5.98
N PHE A 119 -13.22 2.19 -6.91
CA PHE A 119 -12.08 2.07 -7.81
C PHE A 119 -12.20 3.07 -8.96
N PRO A 120 -11.08 3.58 -9.48
CA PRO A 120 -11.09 4.42 -10.66
C PRO A 120 -11.52 3.60 -11.88
N GLU A 121 -12.12 4.28 -12.87
CA GLU A 121 -12.57 3.62 -14.10
C GLU A 121 -11.42 2.90 -14.80
N PRO A 122 -11.63 1.71 -15.40
CA PRO A 122 -10.57 0.89 -15.99
C PRO A 122 -9.70 1.64 -17.03
N GLU A 123 -10.30 2.55 -17.80
CA GLU A 123 -9.57 3.37 -18.78
C GLU A 123 -8.68 4.45 -18.17
N THR A 124 -8.80 4.73 -16.87
CA THR A 124 -7.98 5.74 -16.15
C THR A 124 -6.80 5.11 -15.41
N ILE A 125 -6.68 3.79 -15.45
CA ILE A 125 -5.57 3.02 -14.87
C ILE A 125 -4.83 2.22 -15.94
N THR A 126 -3.62 1.77 -15.60
CA THR A 126 -2.82 0.92 -16.47
C THR A 126 -1.85 0.07 -15.64
N THR A 127 -1.28 -0.95 -16.25
CA THR A 127 -0.26 -1.79 -15.62
C THR A 127 1.12 -1.42 -16.13
N ILE A 128 2.09 -1.30 -15.22
CA ILE A 128 3.50 -1.14 -15.54
C ILE A 128 4.32 -2.25 -14.89
N LYS A 129 5.48 -2.54 -15.47
CA LYS A 129 6.42 -3.55 -14.96
C LYS A 129 7.56 -2.86 -14.23
N ILE A 130 7.81 -3.29 -13.00
CA ILE A 130 8.96 -2.89 -12.20
C ILE A 130 9.88 -4.10 -12.08
N PHE A 131 11.19 -3.89 -12.17
CA PHE A 131 12.15 -4.99 -12.25
C PHE A 131 13.00 -5.04 -10.99
N PHE A 132 13.00 -6.20 -10.35
CA PHE A 132 13.75 -6.47 -9.13
C PHE A 132 14.58 -7.74 -9.28
N ASN A 133 15.62 -7.92 -8.46
CA ASN A 133 16.31 -9.20 -8.38
C ASN A 133 15.39 -10.25 -7.72
N ASN A 134 15.64 -11.54 -7.96
CA ASN A 134 14.89 -12.61 -7.31
C ASN A 134 15.78 -13.83 -7.00
N SER A 135 15.86 -14.22 -5.73
CA SER A 135 16.72 -15.32 -5.26
C SER A 135 16.22 -16.72 -5.63
N ASN A 136 14.93 -16.87 -5.93
CA ASN A 136 14.32 -18.14 -6.30
C ASN A 136 14.43 -18.41 -7.81
N LEU A 137 14.36 -17.35 -8.61
CA LEU A 137 14.40 -17.42 -10.08
C LEU A 137 15.82 -17.30 -10.65
N ASP A 138 16.80 -16.91 -9.83
CA ASP A 138 18.21 -16.86 -10.21
C ASP A 138 19.10 -17.68 -9.26
N PRO A 139 19.11 -19.02 -9.41
CA PRO A 139 19.87 -19.92 -8.54
C PRO A 139 21.39 -19.75 -8.66
N GLU A 140 21.88 -19.03 -9.67
CA GLU A 140 23.30 -18.72 -9.87
C GLU A 140 23.74 -17.45 -9.12
N PHE A 141 22.81 -16.75 -8.44
CA PHE A 141 23.05 -15.47 -7.76
C PHE A 141 23.76 -14.44 -8.67
N SER A 142 23.38 -14.43 -9.94
CA SER A 142 23.92 -13.51 -10.92
C SER A 142 23.38 -12.09 -10.64
N CYS A 143 24.27 -11.20 -10.17
CA CYS A 143 23.91 -9.84 -9.76
C CYS A 143 23.30 -8.97 -10.88
N ASN A 144 23.17 -9.49 -12.11
CA ASN A 144 22.69 -8.81 -13.30
C ASN A 144 21.33 -9.29 -13.82
N LYS A 145 20.71 -10.33 -13.23
CA LYS A 145 19.37 -10.77 -13.62
C LYS A 145 18.29 -10.07 -12.79
N VAL A 146 17.27 -9.58 -13.49
CA VAL A 146 16.08 -8.95 -12.90
C VAL A 146 14.82 -9.55 -13.50
N PHE A 147 13.77 -9.56 -12.69
CA PHE A 147 12.47 -10.16 -13.02
C PHE A 147 11.37 -9.13 -12.79
N PRO A 148 10.33 -9.11 -13.65
CA PRO A 148 9.27 -8.15 -13.54
C PRO A 148 8.29 -8.50 -12.43
N VAL A 149 7.82 -7.47 -11.73
CA VAL A 149 6.56 -7.46 -10.98
C VAL A 149 5.61 -6.46 -11.63
N GLU A 150 4.32 -6.74 -11.60
CA GLU A 150 3.31 -5.88 -12.18
C GLU A 150 2.73 -4.93 -11.13
N ARG A 151 2.45 -3.70 -11.57
CA ARG A 151 1.88 -2.63 -10.76
C ARG A 151 0.78 -1.92 -11.51
N VAL A 152 -0.40 -1.82 -10.89
CA VAL A 152 -1.44 -0.91 -11.35
C VAL A 152 -1.11 0.50 -10.91
N ILE A 153 -1.18 1.44 -11.85
CA ILE A 153 -1.07 2.88 -11.58
C ILE A 153 -2.25 3.61 -12.21
N SER A 154 -2.63 4.74 -11.63
CA SER A 154 -3.43 5.75 -12.35
C SER A 154 -2.61 6.30 -13.52
N LYS A 155 -3.27 6.48 -14.67
CA LYS A 155 -2.65 7.06 -15.86
C LYS A 155 -2.07 8.43 -15.53
N THR A 156 -0.86 8.66 -16.00
CA THR A 156 -0.10 9.88 -15.76
C THR A 156 0.75 10.22 -16.97
N GLN A 157 1.03 11.52 -17.19
CA GLN A 157 2.01 11.95 -18.18
C GLN A 157 3.45 11.67 -17.72
N ALA A 158 3.67 11.49 -16.41
CA ALA A 158 4.98 11.27 -15.81
C ALA A 158 5.29 9.78 -15.58
N VAL A 159 4.99 8.92 -16.56
CA VAL A 159 5.12 7.44 -16.42
C VAL A 159 6.53 7.02 -15.99
N ALA A 160 7.57 7.61 -16.59
CA ALA A 160 8.95 7.29 -16.25
C ALA A 160 9.30 7.64 -14.80
N ARG A 161 8.86 8.81 -14.31
CA ARG A 161 9.04 9.19 -12.90
C ARG A 161 8.30 8.21 -11.99
N LYS A 162 7.07 7.83 -12.35
CA LYS A 162 6.27 6.91 -11.54
C LYS A 162 6.90 5.52 -11.46
N ALA A 163 7.44 5.01 -12.56
CA ALA A 163 8.16 3.74 -12.59
C ALA A 163 9.41 3.78 -11.69
N LEU A 164 10.17 4.88 -11.71
CA LEU A 164 11.31 5.05 -10.81
C LEU A 164 10.89 5.15 -9.34
N GLU A 165 9.83 5.89 -9.01
CA GLU A 165 9.32 5.96 -7.64
C GLU A 165 8.96 4.58 -7.11
N LEU A 166 8.27 3.75 -7.89
CA LEU A 166 7.93 2.37 -7.52
C LEU A 166 9.16 1.47 -7.39
N LEU A 167 10.13 1.61 -8.29
CA LEU A 167 11.41 0.89 -8.18
C LEU A 167 12.16 1.25 -6.89
N LEU A 168 12.19 2.54 -6.55
CA LEU A 168 12.87 3.04 -5.35
C LEU A 168 12.12 2.70 -4.05
N SER A 169 10.80 2.50 -4.10
CA SER A 169 10.02 1.96 -2.98
C SER A 169 10.40 0.51 -2.66
N GLY A 170 10.95 -0.23 -3.63
CA GLY A 170 11.32 -1.63 -3.47
C GLY A 170 10.14 -2.60 -3.58
N PRO A 171 10.40 -3.92 -3.45
CA PRO A 171 9.35 -4.93 -3.47
C PRO A 171 8.48 -4.86 -2.22
N THR A 172 7.19 -5.13 -2.39
CA THR A 172 6.21 -5.28 -1.30
C THR A 172 6.54 -6.47 -0.41
N PHE A 173 5.98 -6.51 0.81
CA PHE A 173 6.16 -7.64 1.73
C PHE A 173 5.77 -8.99 1.11
N LYS A 174 4.68 -9.01 0.33
CA LYS A 174 4.23 -10.21 -0.39
C LYS A 174 5.25 -10.71 -1.40
N GLU A 175 5.92 -9.80 -2.11
CA GLU A 175 6.92 -10.14 -3.12
C GLU A 175 8.26 -10.53 -2.51
N GLN A 176 8.63 -9.91 -1.38
CA GLN A 176 9.79 -10.35 -0.60
C GLN A 176 9.61 -11.81 -0.16
N GLY A 177 8.40 -12.19 0.27
CA GLY A 177 8.05 -13.59 0.53
C GLY A 177 8.13 -14.51 -0.70
N GLN A 178 8.10 -13.96 -1.91
CA GLN A 178 8.31 -14.68 -3.19
C GLN A 178 9.77 -14.63 -3.67
N GLY A 179 10.68 -14.09 -2.85
CA GLY A 179 12.11 -14.03 -3.12
C GLY A 179 12.57 -12.79 -3.89
N PHE A 180 11.70 -11.81 -4.15
CA PHE A 180 12.12 -10.54 -4.77
C PHE A 180 12.86 -9.65 -3.79
N PHE A 181 13.92 -9.00 -4.25
CA PHE A 181 14.70 -8.07 -3.45
C PHE A 181 15.27 -6.92 -4.30
N THR A 182 15.71 -5.84 -3.64
CA THR A 182 16.38 -4.70 -4.26
C THR A 182 17.73 -4.46 -3.59
N SER A 183 18.73 -4.06 -4.38
CA SER A 183 20.03 -3.59 -3.88
C SER A 183 20.10 -2.06 -3.73
N ILE A 184 18.99 -1.36 -4.02
CA ILE A 184 18.90 0.08 -3.87
C ILE A 184 18.69 0.42 -2.40
N ASN A 185 19.51 1.34 -1.87
CA ASN A 185 19.39 1.79 -0.49
C ASN A 185 18.03 2.45 -0.22
N SER A 186 17.52 2.29 1.00
CA SER A 186 16.31 2.98 1.43
C SER A 186 16.52 4.50 1.47
N GLY A 187 15.45 5.25 1.20
CA GLY A 187 15.46 6.71 1.27
C GLY A 187 16.10 7.43 0.07
N VAL A 188 16.48 6.70 -0.99
CA VAL A 188 16.93 7.31 -2.26
C VAL A 188 15.80 8.14 -2.88
N LYS A 189 16.14 9.35 -3.35
CA LYS A 189 15.20 10.29 -3.95
C LYS A 189 15.62 10.70 -5.35
N ILE A 190 14.65 10.81 -6.26
CA ILE A 190 14.85 11.35 -7.61
C ILE A 190 15.05 12.87 -7.49
N GLN A 191 16.24 13.36 -7.81
CA GLN A 191 16.55 14.80 -7.80
C GLN A 191 16.02 15.49 -9.06
N LYS A 192 16.25 14.87 -10.21
CA LYS A 192 15.85 15.35 -11.52
C LYS A 192 15.55 14.14 -12.40
N LEU A 193 14.60 14.29 -13.32
CA LEU A 193 14.35 13.36 -14.39
C LEU A 193 13.97 14.17 -15.63
N VAL A 194 14.74 14.02 -16.70
CA VAL A 194 14.47 14.65 -18.00
C VAL A 194 14.61 13.59 -19.09
N ILE A 195 13.68 13.57 -20.04
CA ILE A 195 13.75 12.71 -21.21
C ILE A 195 13.94 13.59 -22.43
N GLU A 196 15.11 13.51 -23.04
CA GLU A 196 15.49 14.29 -24.21
C GLU A 196 16.12 13.36 -25.24
N ASN A 197 15.71 13.46 -26.51
CA ASN A 197 16.23 12.64 -27.60
C ASN A 197 16.24 11.13 -27.29
N GLU A 198 15.14 10.63 -26.72
CA GLU A 198 14.95 9.22 -26.32
C GLU A 198 15.89 8.73 -25.19
N ILE A 199 16.62 9.64 -24.54
CA ILE A 199 17.52 9.36 -23.42
C ILE A 199 16.93 9.93 -22.13
N ALA A 200 16.91 9.13 -21.06
CA ALA A 200 16.52 9.57 -19.73
C ALA A 200 17.76 9.98 -18.92
N HIS A 201 17.70 11.18 -18.32
CA HIS A 201 18.73 11.81 -17.50
C HIS A 201 18.23 12.07 -16.08
#